data_AF-A0A564RWT5-F1
#
_entry.id   AF-A0A564RWT5-F1
#
_cell.length_a   1.000
_cell.length_b   1.000
_cell.length_c   1.000
_cell.angle_alpha   90.00
_cell.angle_beta   90.00
_cell.angle_gamma   90.00
#
_symmetry.space_group_name_H-M   'P 1'
#
loop_
_entity.id
_entity.type
_entity.pdbx_description
1 polymer ?
#
loop_
_entity_poly.entity_id
_entity_poly.type
_entity_poly.pdbx_seq_one_letter_code
_entity_poly.pdbx_strand_id
1 'polypeptide(L)' 'MNADRLDELQALAAENISADQISQAAGAIQEQGANLDLGSIAEQAGLPADIISQISGLLGK' A
#
# COMPACT_ATOMS: atom_id res chain seq x y z
N MET A 1 14.58 -17.91 -9.63
CA MET A 1 13.45 -17.57 -8.74
C MET A 1 13.65 -16.23 -8.00
N ASN A 2 14.22 -15.22 -8.67
CA ASN A 2 14.30 -13.83 -8.17
C ASN A 2 13.83 -12.81 -9.23
N ALA A 3 13.30 -13.27 -10.36
CA ALA A 3 12.81 -12.41 -11.44
C ALA A 3 11.37 -11.95 -11.14
N ASP A 4 10.55 -12.84 -10.58
CA ASP A 4 9.13 -12.58 -10.30
C ASP A 4 8.92 -11.42 -9.30
N ARG A 5 9.79 -11.30 -8.29
CA ARG A 5 9.72 -10.20 -7.31
C ARG A 5 10.20 -8.86 -7.87
N LEU A 6 11.09 -8.89 -8.87
CA LEU A 6 11.62 -7.69 -9.49
C LEU A 6 10.59 -7.13 -10.48
N ASP A 7 9.92 -8.00 -11.23
CA ASP A 7 8.79 -7.64 -12.11
C ASP A 7 7.58 -7.10 -11.31
N GLU A 8 7.25 -7.68 -10.15
CA GLU A 8 6.23 -7.10 -9.25
C GLU A 8 6.64 -5.72 -8.73
N LEU A 9 7.90 -5.53 -8.33
CA LEU A 9 8.41 -4.22 -7.92
C LEU A 9 8.38 -3.19 -9.07
N GLN A 10 8.62 -3.65 -10.30
CA GLN A 10 8.60 -2.81 -11.50
C GLN A 10 7.19 -2.48 -11.96
N ALA A 11 6.22 -3.39 -11.76
CA ALA A 11 4.79 -3.12 -11.97
C ALA A 11 4.25 -2.08 -10.98
N LEU A 12 4.66 -2.16 -9.71
CA LEU A 12 4.38 -1.15 -8.68
C LEU A 12 5.04 0.20 -8.98
N ALA A 13 6.26 0.18 -9.54
CA ALA A 13 6.96 1.38 -9.98
C ALA A 13 6.41 1.96 -11.30
N ALA A 14 5.82 1.12 -12.17
CA ALA A 14 5.19 1.55 -13.41
C ALA A 14 3.92 2.39 -13.16
N GLU A 15 3.29 2.24 -12.00
CA GLU A 15 2.11 3.03 -11.58
C GLU A 15 2.45 4.36 -10.87
N ASN A 16 3.71 4.82 -10.85
CA ASN A 16 4.10 6.10 -10.22
C ASN A 16 3.74 6.20 -8.72
N ILE A 17 3.70 5.06 -8.00
CA ILE A 17 3.45 5.09 -6.56
C ILE A 17 4.65 5.70 -5.84
N SER A 18 4.47 6.91 -5.31
CA SER A 18 5.51 7.63 -4.60
C SER A 18 5.65 7.13 -3.16
N ALA A 19 6.87 7.21 -2.61
CA ALA A 19 7.14 6.87 -1.21
C ALA A 19 6.26 7.68 -0.24
N ASP A 20 5.90 8.92 -0.60
CA ASP A 20 4.96 9.75 0.16
C ASP A 20 3.55 9.14 0.22
N GLN A 21 3.04 8.58 -0.89
CA GLN A 21 1.73 7.93 -0.89
C GLN A 21 1.73 6.67 -0.03
N ILE A 22 2.81 5.88 -0.10
CA ILE A 22 2.98 4.70 0.76
C ILE A 22 3.02 5.12 2.24
N SER A 23 3.74 6.21 2.55
CA SER A 23 3.86 6.71 3.92
C SER A 23 2.52 7.24 4.45
N GLN A 24 1.75 7.96 3.62
CA GLN A 24 0.40 8.42 3.96
C GLN A 24 -0.55 7.24 4.21
N ALA A 25 -0.55 6.24 3.34
CA ALA A 25 -1.31 5.02 3.52
C ALA A 25 -0.92 4.29 4.82
N ALA A 26 0.37 4.08 5.06
CA ALA A 26 0.87 3.42 6.26
C ALA A 26 0.49 4.18 7.55
N GLY A 27 0.55 5.51 7.52
CA GLY A 27 0.11 6.37 8.62
C GLY A 27 -1.39 6.21 8.91
N ALA A 28 -2.22 6.29 7.87
CA ALA A 28 -3.67 6.09 7.99
C ALA A 28 -4.02 4.68 8.48
N ILE A 29 -3.30 3.65 8.00
CA ILE A 29 -3.46 2.26 8.45
C ILE A 29 -3.07 2.12 9.94
N GLN A 30 -1.99 2.76 10.37
CA GLN A 30 -1.60 2.73 11.77
C GLN A 30 -2.62 3.43 12.67
N GLU A 31 -3.13 4.58 12.23
CA GLU A 31 -4.02 5.44 13.01
C GLU A 31 -5.43 4.87 13.15
N GLN A 32 -6.00 4.27 12.10
CA GLN A 32 -7.37 3.73 12.13
C GLN A 32 -7.48 2.32 12.78
N GLY A 33 -6.36 1.65 13.07
CA GLY A 33 -6.36 0.42 13.87
C GLY A 33 -7.22 -0.72 13.31
N ALA A 34 -8.11 -1.29 14.13
CA ALA A 34 -8.93 -2.46 13.78
C ALA A 34 -10.23 -2.12 13.03
N ASN A 35 -10.58 -0.85 12.91
CA ASN A 35 -11.79 -0.39 12.21
C ASN A 35 -11.44 0.20 10.83
N LEU A 36 -10.45 -0.42 10.20
CA LEU A 36 -9.76 0.12 9.04
C LEU A 36 -10.56 -0.09 7.76
N ASP A 37 -10.96 1.01 7.11
CA ASP A 37 -11.53 0.93 5.78
C ASP A 37 -10.42 1.07 4.73
N LEU A 38 -9.88 -0.08 4.30
CA LEU A 38 -8.79 -0.14 3.32
C LEU A 38 -9.17 0.55 2.00
N GLY A 39 -10.46 0.56 1.64
CA GLY A 39 -10.98 1.25 0.45
C GLY A 39 -10.85 2.77 0.55
N SER A 40 -11.24 3.34 1.69
CA SER A 40 -11.13 4.78 1.95
C SER A 40 -9.67 5.24 2.01
N ILE A 41 -8.78 4.42 2.58
CA ILE A 41 -7.34 4.72 2.63
C ILE A 41 -6.73 4.64 1.23
N ALA A 42 -7.15 3.68 0.41
CA ALA A 42 -6.74 3.56 -0.99
C ALA A 42 -7.11 4.83 -1.77
N GLU A 43 -8.34 5.31 -1.62
CA GLU A 43 -8.79 6.55 -2.25
C GLU A 43 -8.03 7.79 -1.73
N GLN A 44 -7.80 7.90 -0.41
CA GLN A 44 -7.06 9.02 0.17
C GLN A 44 -5.59 9.05 -0.23
N ALA A 45 -4.91 7.90 -0.24
CA ALA A 45 -3.52 7.80 -0.64
C ALA A 45 -3.35 7.84 -2.17
N GLY A 46 -4.45 7.75 -2.93
CA GLY A 46 -4.41 7.58 -4.39
C GLY A 46 -3.67 6.31 -4.78
N LEU A 47 -3.84 5.24 -3.99
CA LEU A 47 -3.19 3.95 -4.18
C LEU A 47 -4.24 2.87 -4.44
N PRO A 48 -3.92 1.84 -5.24
CA PRO A 48 -4.79 0.69 -5.38
C PRO A 48 -5.02 0.00 -4.03
N ALA A 49 -6.22 -0.52 -3.80
CA ALA A 49 -6.57 -1.24 -2.57
C ALA A 49 -5.66 -2.47 -2.31
N ASP A 50 -5.17 -3.11 -3.38
CA ASP A 50 -4.19 -4.21 -3.28
C ASP A 50 -2.86 -3.76 -2.66
N ILE A 51 -2.46 -2.49 -2.86
CA ILE A 51 -1.25 -1.91 -2.28
C ILE A 51 -1.47 -1.61 -0.81
N ILE A 52 -2.62 -1.03 -0.47
CA ILE A 52 -3.00 -0.77 0.92
C ILE A 52 -3.06 -2.09 1.71
N SER A 53 -3.60 -3.16 1.11
CA SER A 53 -3.64 -4.49 1.72
C SER A 53 -2.25 -5.04 2.00
N GLN A 54 -1.31 -4.89 1.05
CA GLN A 54 0.09 -5.25 1.25
C GLN A 54 0.76 -4.44 2.38
N ILE A 55 0.51 -3.13 2.45
CA ILE A 55 1.04 -2.26 3.51
C ILE A 55 0.45 -2.69 4.88
N SER A 56 -0.84 -2.98 4.96
CA SER A 56 -1.48 -3.49 6.18
C SER A 56 -0.86 -4.81 6.65
N GLY A 57 -0.65 -5.74 5.72
CA GLY A 57 0.01 -7.02 6.01
C GLY A 57 1.45 -6.85 6.51
N LEU A 58 2.21 -5.89 5.97
CA LEU A 58 3.56 -5.54 6.45
C LEU A 58 3.53 -4.90 7.86
N LEU A 59 2.49 -4.14 8.18
CA LEU A 59 2.27 -3.54 9.50
C LEU A 59 1.72 -4.53 10.54
N GLY A 60 1.39 -5.76 10.13
CA GLY A 60 0.91 -6.82 11.01
C GLY A 60 -0.53 -6.63 11.48
N LYS A 61 -1.35 -5.89 10.73
CA LYS A 61 -2.80 -5.75 10.95
C LYS A 61 -3.60 -6.64 10.01
#